data_AF-A0A1J5QZB3-F1
#
_entry.id   AF-A0A1J5QZB3-F1
#
_cell.length_a   1.000
_cell.length_b   1.000
_cell.length_c   1.000
_cell.angle_alpha   90.00
_cell.angle_beta   90.00
_cell.angle_gamma   90.00
#
_symmetry.space_group_name_H-M   'P 1'
#
loop_
_entity.id
_entity.type
_entity.pdbx_description
1 polymer ?
#
loop_
_entity_poly.entity_id
_entity_poly.type
_entity_poly.pdbx_seq_one_letter_code
_entity_poly.pdbx_strand_id
1 'polypeptide(L)'
;MKSGPCAIAVAALLCGAPPVLAADDAVAVRVELTHQDPGRFNRPLVTVSVCMQQPEPGGKGCVEVPNVLLDTGSTGLLLRRSALRALDGLTPPGKYEYAYCARFANAVVWGAVERAWVGLGDRHTDAPIAIALFDWQLEGPPVGCRPRAGAGSIDAVPEGINGILGVAPLRNTCSKYADGVCPTSDDLAPYFERRPTNDDPFGFGEWAGVQPPPAFELSNPVASLPSKSNDGVVLRMDPIDATALKSGVASGTLFLGVERWTDKLFERTPDRIPLRAAPPLDAAIAMPDLALTRVRAWLDTGSADIVAPAQYDPQPQSASAVPSLQLPVFFACCGDDKPKKRSGPYFVDVAKTGSAAIDGRPPHAQATSFEGKDVLLLGMPFFYGRTIAFVLPEDPLSVSDRTPEPGYLLISGGPVE
;
A
#
# COMPACT_ATOMS: atom_id res chain seq x y z
N MET A 1 54.80 14.23 5.82
CA MET A 1 54.33 13.49 7.00
C MET A 1 52.81 13.64 7.09
N LYS A 2 52.11 12.51 6.99
CA LYS A 2 50.72 12.19 7.39
C LYS A 2 49.56 13.00 6.80
N SER A 3 49.14 12.60 5.59
CA SER A 3 47.73 12.56 5.17
C SER A 3 47.14 11.20 5.56
N GLY A 4 46.07 11.17 6.36
CA GLY A 4 45.33 9.94 6.68
C GLY A 4 43.99 9.91 5.92
N PRO A 5 43.62 8.81 5.27
CA PRO A 5 42.28 8.61 4.72
C PRO A 5 41.41 7.94 5.79
N CYS A 6 40.22 8.49 6.06
CA CYS A 6 39.18 7.78 6.78
C CYS A 6 38.17 7.27 5.74
N ALA A 7 38.25 5.97 5.45
CA ALA A 7 37.15 5.19 4.89
C ALA A 7 35.99 5.17 5.92
N ILE A 8 34.75 4.83 5.57
CA ILE A 8 34.31 3.45 5.31
C ILE A 8 32.99 3.48 4.54
N ALA A 9 32.97 2.69 3.46
CA ALA A 9 31.80 2.33 2.69
C ALA A 9 30.81 1.49 3.51
N VAL A 10 29.52 1.84 3.45
CA VAL A 10 28.44 0.93 3.87
C VAL A 10 28.02 0.13 2.65
N ALA A 11 28.67 -1.01 2.45
CA ALA A 11 28.16 -2.08 1.60
C ALA A 11 27.99 -3.30 2.50
N ALA A 12 26.78 -3.48 3.03
CA ALA A 12 26.43 -4.64 3.85
C ALA A 12 25.68 -5.65 2.97
N LEU A 13 26.18 -6.89 3.01
CA LEU A 13 25.57 -8.09 2.42
C LEU A 13 24.09 -8.20 2.85
N LEU A 14 23.18 -8.04 1.90
CA LEU A 14 21.76 -8.36 2.06
C LEU A 14 21.45 -9.69 1.34
N CYS A 15 21.74 -10.80 2.02
CA CYS A 15 21.07 -12.07 1.76
C CYS A 15 20.45 -12.52 3.08
N GLY A 16 19.15 -12.31 3.24
CA GLY A 16 18.34 -12.93 4.30
C GLY A 16 18.08 -12.12 5.58
N ALA A 17 18.57 -10.89 5.73
CA ALA A 17 18.24 -10.06 6.89
C ALA A 17 16.95 -9.22 6.64
N PRO A 18 16.01 -9.14 7.61
CA PRO A 18 14.87 -8.24 7.53
C PRO A 18 15.34 -6.77 7.45
N PRO A 19 14.56 -5.87 6.82
CA PRO A 19 14.93 -4.46 6.74
C PRO A 19 15.10 -3.87 8.16
N VAL A 20 16.26 -3.27 8.41
CA VAL A 20 16.57 -2.54 9.65
C VAL A 20 15.81 -1.21 9.63
N LEU A 21 15.29 -0.77 10.77
CA LEU A 21 14.69 0.55 10.93
C LEU A 21 15.74 1.61 10.56
N ALA A 22 15.52 2.35 9.48
CA ALA A 22 16.39 3.45 9.12
C ALA A 22 16.17 4.63 10.08
N ALA A 23 17.23 5.38 10.34
CA ALA A 23 17.16 6.63 11.11
C ALA A 23 16.68 7.79 10.22
N ASP A 24 16.22 8.89 10.83
CA ASP A 24 15.82 10.13 10.16
C ASP A 24 14.56 10.04 9.29
N ASP A 25 13.45 9.48 9.80
CA ASP A 25 12.16 9.47 9.09
C ASP A 25 12.23 8.72 7.74
N ALA A 26 13.12 7.73 7.65
CA ALA A 26 13.26 6.85 6.50
C ALA A 26 13.04 5.41 6.96
N VAL A 27 12.34 4.63 6.14
CA VAL A 27 12.09 3.20 6.37
C VAL A 27 12.59 2.44 5.15
N ALA A 28 13.48 1.46 5.38
CA ALA A 28 14.00 0.63 4.30
C ALA A 28 12.87 -0.23 3.71
N VAL A 29 12.77 -0.21 2.38
CA VAL A 29 11.83 -1.04 1.62
C VAL A 29 12.62 -2.11 0.88
N ARG A 30 12.17 -3.35 1.00
CA ARG A 30 12.76 -4.50 0.31
C ARG A 30 11.72 -5.14 -0.59
N VAL A 31 12.09 -5.51 -1.82
CA VAL A 31 11.20 -6.23 -2.74
C VAL A 31 11.87 -7.51 -3.19
N GLU A 32 11.19 -8.64 -3.04
CA GLU A 32 11.65 -9.92 -3.57
C GLU A 32 11.35 -10.00 -5.07
N LEU A 33 12.35 -10.28 -5.89
CA LEU A 33 12.23 -10.44 -7.36
C LEU A 33 12.24 -11.91 -7.79
N THR A 34 12.31 -12.85 -6.84
CA THR A 34 12.43 -14.27 -7.13
C THR A 34 11.06 -14.91 -7.34
N HIS A 35 10.80 -15.44 -8.54
CA HIS A 35 9.54 -16.10 -8.91
C HIS A 35 9.21 -17.39 -8.17
N GLN A 36 10.22 -18.00 -7.54
CA GLN A 36 10.04 -19.24 -6.77
C GLN A 36 9.22 -19.03 -5.49
N ASP A 37 9.01 -17.77 -5.10
CA ASP A 37 8.07 -17.39 -4.06
C ASP A 37 6.97 -16.47 -4.64
N PRO A 38 5.93 -17.03 -5.26
CA PRO A 38 4.85 -16.25 -5.87
C PRO A 38 4.08 -15.41 -4.83
N GLY A 39 4.16 -15.78 -3.54
CA GLY A 39 3.52 -15.04 -2.46
C GLY A 39 4.21 -13.72 -2.15
N ARG A 40 5.55 -13.64 -2.31
CA ARG A 40 6.36 -12.45 -1.99
C ARG A 40 6.92 -11.74 -3.23
N PHE A 41 6.85 -12.38 -4.39
CA PHE A 41 7.30 -11.78 -5.64
C PHE A 41 6.67 -10.40 -5.90
N ASN A 42 7.52 -9.42 -6.23
CA ASN A 42 7.11 -8.05 -6.54
C ASN A 42 6.26 -7.39 -5.44
N ARG A 43 6.49 -7.75 -4.17
CA ARG A 43 5.82 -7.12 -3.03
C ARG A 43 6.81 -6.35 -2.17
N PRO A 44 6.57 -5.06 -1.88
CA PRO A 44 7.43 -4.27 -1.03
C PRO A 44 7.15 -4.59 0.42
N LEU A 45 8.22 -4.91 1.14
CA LEU A 45 8.20 -5.34 2.50
C LEU A 45 8.95 -4.32 3.37
N VAL A 46 8.32 -3.95 4.48
CA VAL A 46 8.89 -3.11 5.53
C VAL A 46 8.87 -3.85 6.87
N THR A 47 9.54 -3.26 7.85
CA THR A 47 9.41 -3.63 9.27
C THR A 47 8.62 -2.54 9.97
N VAL A 48 7.66 -2.93 10.81
CA VAL A 48 6.92 -2.00 11.68
C VAL A 48 7.15 -2.40 13.13
N SER A 49 7.15 -1.44 14.05
CA SER A 49 7.17 -1.71 15.48
C SER A 49 5.76 -1.58 16.07
N VAL A 50 5.42 -2.41 17.05
CA VAL A 50 4.12 -2.41 17.72
C VAL A 50 4.30 -2.45 19.23
N CYS A 51 3.64 -1.54 19.94
CA CYS A 51 3.76 -1.41 21.39
C CYS A 51 2.37 -1.32 22.04
N MET A 52 2.17 -2.07 23.12
CA MET A 52 0.95 -2.02 23.94
C MET A 52 0.95 -0.88 24.96
N GLN A 53 2.15 -0.39 25.27
CA GLN A 53 2.44 0.70 26.19
C GLN A 53 3.24 1.77 25.46
N GLN A 54 3.26 2.98 26.00
CA GLN A 54 3.83 4.12 25.30
C GLN A 54 5.29 3.79 25.01
N PRO A 55 5.74 3.87 23.75
CA PRO A 55 7.10 3.51 23.41
C PRO A 55 8.07 4.36 24.22
N GLU A 56 9.00 3.70 24.90
CA GLU A 56 10.12 4.39 25.52
C GLU A 56 11.09 4.90 24.43
N PRO A 57 11.96 5.89 24.76
CA PRO A 57 13.00 6.32 23.84
C PRO A 57 13.82 5.15 23.29
N GLY A 58 13.97 5.10 21.96
CA GLY A 58 14.64 4.00 21.27
C GLY A 58 13.79 2.74 21.06
N GLY A 59 12.47 2.81 21.25
CA GLY A 59 11.53 1.74 20.90
C GLY A 59 11.47 0.58 21.91
N LYS A 60 11.95 0.76 23.14
CA LYS A 60 11.84 -0.30 24.16
C LYS A 60 10.37 -0.54 24.51
N GLY A 61 10.03 -1.81 24.72
CA GLY A 61 8.65 -2.24 24.97
C GLY A 61 7.82 -2.50 23.70
N CYS A 62 8.44 -2.40 22.52
CA CYS A 62 7.82 -2.69 21.23
C CYS A 62 8.33 -4.01 20.67
N VAL A 63 7.52 -4.63 19.80
CA VAL A 63 7.90 -5.79 18.99
C VAL A 63 8.03 -5.36 17.55
N GLU A 64 9.16 -5.69 16.94
CA GLU A 64 9.40 -5.54 15.51
C GLU A 64 8.68 -6.65 14.74
N VAL A 65 7.85 -6.26 13.78
CA VAL A 65 7.14 -7.15 12.87
C VAL A 65 7.74 -6.96 11.48
N PRO A 66 8.63 -7.87 11.04
CA PRO A 66 9.23 -7.79 9.72
C PRO A 66 8.26 -8.28 8.65
N ASN A 67 8.59 -8.02 7.38
CA ASN A 67 7.83 -8.52 6.22
C ASN A 67 6.36 -8.09 6.21
N VAL A 68 6.10 -6.83 6.53
CA VAL A 68 4.79 -6.22 6.38
C VAL A 68 4.69 -5.59 4.99
N LEU A 69 3.65 -5.94 4.24
CA LEU A 69 3.40 -5.44 2.89
C LEU A 69 3.12 -3.94 2.93
N LEU A 70 3.94 -3.13 2.27
CA LEU A 70 3.67 -1.71 2.06
C LEU A 70 2.62 -1.55 0.95
N ASP A 71 1.46 -1.00 1.27
CA ASP A 71 0.29 -0.99 0.38
C ASP A 71 -0.30 0.42 0.24
N THR A 72 -0.08 1.05 -0.92
CA THR A 72 -0.66 2.37 -1.25
C THR A 72 -2.12 2.29 -1.73
N GLY A 73 -2.65 1.09 -1.94
CA GLY A 73 -4.03 0.81 -2.32
C GLY A 73 -4.99 0.66 -1.13
N SER A 74 -4.47 0.50 0.10
CA SER A 74 -5.27 0.34 1.32
C SER A 74 -4.91 1.32 2.44
N THR A 75 -5.74 1.38 3.48
CA THR A 75 -5.57 2.25 4.65
C THR A 75 -5.63 1.42 5.92
N GLY A 76 -4.72 1.70 6.86
CA GLY A 76 -4.68 1.02 8.15
C GLY A 76 -3.59 -0.02 8.26
N LEU A 77 -3.35 -0.50 9.48
CA LEU A 77 -2.40 -1.57 9.75
C LEU A 77 -3.15 -2.86 10.07
N LEU A 78 -2.91 -3.91 9.27
CA LEU A 78 -3.42 -5.26 9.49
C LEU A 78 -2.24 -6.17 9.78
N LEU A 79 -2.26 -6.92 10.89
CA LEU A 79 -1.16 -7.80 11.28
C LEU A 79 -1.65 -9.20 11.59
N ARG A 80 -0.84 -10.20 11.25
CA ARG A 80 -0.98 -11.57 11.76
C ARG A 80 -0.83 -11.51 13.27
N ARG A 81 -1.84 -11.96 14.02
CA ARG A 81 -1.72 -12.05 15.48
C ARG A 81 -0.55 -12.93 15.86
N SER A 82 -0.29 -13.99 15.10
CA SER A 82 0.86 -14.88 15.30
C SER A 82 2.23 -14.20 15.16
N ALA A 83 2.33 -13.03 14.53
CA ALA A 83 3.57 -12.25 14.42
C ALA A 83 3.86 -11.40 15.69
N LEU A 84 2.89 -11.29 16.61
CA LEU A 84 2.97 -10.47 17.82
C LEU A 84 3.13 -11.31 19.10
N ARG A 85 3.61 -12.55 18.98
CA ARG A 85 3.74 -13.53 20.09
C ARG A 85 4.54 -12.99 21.28
N ALA A 86 5.51 -12.12 21.05
CA ALA A 86 6.34 -11.53 22.10
C ALA A 86 5.60 -10.45 22.95
N LEU A 87 4.37 -10.06 22.57
CA LEU A 87 3.48 -9.20 23.37
C LEU A 87 2.40 -10.02 24.09
N ASP A 88 2.70 -11.27 24.49
CA ASP A 88 1.71 -12.27 24.96
C ASP A 88 0.51 -12.42 24.00
N GLY A 89 0.79 -12.19 22.71
CA GLY A 89 -0.11 -12.38 21.60
C GLY A 89 -1.47 -11.71 21.77
N LEU A 90 -1.52 -10.38 21.97
CA LEU A 90 -2.74 -9.54 21.91
C LEU A 90 -3.99 -10.34 22.25
N THR A 91 -4.06 -10.75 23.52
CA THR A 91 -5.22 -11.42 24.07
C THR A 91 -5.96 -10.36 24.86
N PRO A 92 -6.95 -9.65 24.29
CA PRO A 92 -7.82 -8.86 25.12
C PRO A 92 -8.53 -9.81 26.08
N PRO A 93 -8.83 -9.35 27.29
CA PRO A 93 -9.70 -10.08 28.19
C PRO A 93 -11.11 -10.13 27.58
N GLY A 94 -11.41 -11.19 26.81
CA GLY A 94 -12.76 -11.60 26.43
C GLY A 94 -13.58 -10.60 25.59
N LYS A 95 -13.94 -11.06 24.38
CA LYS A 95 -14.85 -10.41 23.40
C LYS A 95 -14.26 -9.16 22.75
N TYR A 96 -13.54 -9.38 21.64
CA TYR A 96 -13.28 -8.33 20.65
C TYR A 96 -14.58 -7.55 20.37
N GLU A 97 -14.60 -6.26 20.71
CA GLU A 97 -15.78 -5.41 20.56
C GLU A 97 -16.05 -5.15 19.07
N TYR A 98 -14.97 -4.91 18.31
CA TYR A 98 -15.02 -4.62 16.89
C TYR A 98 -14.15 -5.59 16.07
N ALA A 99 -14.59 -5.85 14.85
CA ALA A 99 -13.82 -6.54 13.83
C ALA A 99 -13.81 -5.73 12.53
N TYR A 100 -12.77 -5.92 11.75
CA TYR A 100 -12.55 -5.29 10.46
C TYR A 100 -12.47 -6.35 9.36
N CYS A 101 -13.16 -6.05 8.26
CA CYS A 101 -13.22 -6.85 7.05
C CYS A 101 -12.57 -6.08 5.90
N ALA A 102 -11.31 -6.37 5.63
CA ALA A 102 -10.66 -5.87 4.44
C ALA A 102 -10.98 -6.77 3.25
N ARG A 103 -11.30 -6.15 2.10
CA ARG A 103 -11.58 -6.85 0.85
C ARG A 103 -10.57 -6.44 -0.20
N PHE A 104 -9.92 -7.45 -0.79
CA PHE A 104 -8.91 -7.29 -1.82
C PHE A 104 -9.33 -8.12 -3.03
N ALA A 105 -9.95 -7.49 -4.03
CA ALA A 105 -10.60 -8.17 -5.16
C ALA A 105 -11.57 -9.29 -4.69
N ASN A 106 -11.22 -10.56 -4.91
CA ASN A 106 -12.02 -11.72 -4.50
C ASN A 106 -11.61 -12.30 -3.13
N ALA A 107 -10.60 -11.73 -2.49
CA ALA A 107 -10.05 -12.18 -1.22
C ALA A 107 -10.50 -11.29 -0.06
N VAL A 108 -10.53 -11.84 1.14
CA VAL A 108 -10.84 -11.09 2.37
C VAL A 108 -9.77 -11.31 3.43
N VAL A 109 -9.54 -10.32 4.28
CA VAL A 109 -8.80 -10.45 5.52
C VAL A 109 -9.75 -10.05 6.64
N TRP A 110 -9.92 -10.96 7.60
CA TRP A 110 -10.84 -10.79 8.71
C TRP A 110 -10.07 -10.74 10.01
N GLY A 111 -10.21 -9.64 10.76
CA GLY A 111 -9.45 -9.45 11.98
C GLY A 111 -10.19 -8.68 13.04
N ALA A 112 -9.86 -8.96 14.30
CA ALA A 112 -10.33 -8.14 15.41
C ALA A 112 -9.62 -6.78 15.42
N VAL A 113 -10.31 -5.72 15.83
CA VAL A 113 -9.70 -4.39 15.96
C VAL A 113 -9.19 -4.18 17.38
N GLU A 114 -7.92 -3.82 17.47
CA GLU A 114 -7.22 -3.48 18.71
C GLU A 114 -6.61 -2.08 18.62
N ARG A 115 -6.13 -1.55 19.75
CA ARG A 115 -5.40 -0.29 19.80
C ARG A 115 -3.96 -0.50 20.21
N ALA A 116 -3.04 0.09 19.47
CA ALA A 116 -1.61 0.01 19.75
C ALA A 116 -0.88 1.28 19.32
N TRP A 117 0.28 1.53 19.93
CA TRP A 117 1.26 2.43 19.34
C TRP A 117 1.97 1.70 18.19
N VAL A 118 2.12 2.39 17.07
CA VAL A 118 2.75 1.84 15.86
C VAL A 118 3.96 2.68 15.54
N GLY A 119 5.09 2.04 15.22
CA GLY A 119 6.27 2.73 14.73
C GLY A 119 6.69 2.31 13.33
N LEU A 120 7.24 3.29 12.63
CA LEU A 120 7.79 3.24 11.29
C LEU A 120 9.19 3.86 11.35
N GLY A 121 10.23 3.04 11.23
CA GLY A 121 11.59 3.51 11.50
C GLY A 121 11.75 3.90 12.98
N ASP A 122 12.30 5.08 13.24
CA ASP A 122 12.47 5.64 14.58
C ASP A 122 11.28 6.50 15.05
N ARG A 123 10.19 6.57 14.29
CA ARG A 123 8.99 7.34 14.61
C ARG A 123 7.87 6.44 15.07
N HIS A 124 7.16 6.86 16.11
CA HIS A 124 5.99 6.18 16.63
C HIS A 124 4.79 7.12 16.62
N THR A 125 3.58 6.59 16.56
CA THR A 125 2.37 7.40 16.65
C THR A 125 2.30 8.16 17.98
N ASP A 126 1.76 9.38 17.96
CA ASP A 126 1.61 10.23 19.16
C ASP A 126 0.58 9.66 20.15
N ALA A 127 -0.34 8.84 19.66
CA ALA A 127 -1.35 8.13 20.44
C ALA A 127 -1.56 6.69 19.90
N PRO A 128 -2.19 5.79 20.69
CA PRO A 128 -2.58 4.48 20.19
C PRO A 128 -3.64 4.60 19.08
N ILE A 129 -3.38 3.97 17.94
CA ILE A 129 -4.29 3.90 16.78
C ILE A 129 -4.94 2.53 16.68
N ALA A 130 -6.05 2.45 15.94
CA ALA A 130 -6.69 1.18 15.61
C ALA A 130 -5.83 0.37 14.63
N ILE A 131 -5.61 -0.90 14.97
CA ILE A 131 -4.97 -1.92 14.13
C ILE A 131 -5.91 -3.13 14.04
N ALA A 132 -5.88 -3.88 12.93
CA ALA A 132 -6.63 -5.13 12.84
C ALA A 132 -5.71 -6.34 12.94
N LEU A 133 -6.13 -7.35 13.69
CA LEU A 133 -5.41 -8.58 13.94
C LEU A 133 -6.14 -9.75 13.29
N PHE A 134 -5.57 -10.31 12.23
CA PHE A 134 -6.10 -11.47 11.52
C PHE A 134 -5.32 -12.74 11.91
N ASP A 135 -5.68 -13.90 11.34
CA ASP A 135 -5.16 -15.24 11.65
C ASP A 135 -5.64 -15.86 12.99
N TRP A 136 -6.68 -15.27 13.57
CA TRP A 136 -7.32 -15.76 14.80
C TRP A 136 -8.35 -16.86 14.47
N GLN A 137 -8.06 -18.10 14.86
CA GLN A 137 -8.85 -19.27 14.47
C GLN A 137 -10.15 -19.50 15.26
N LEU A 138 -10.53 -18.56 16.15
CA LEU A 138 -11.65 -18.80 17.07
C LEU A 138 -13.01 -18.67 16.36
N GLU A 139 -13.16 -17.75 15.41
CA GLU A 139 -14.39 -17.56 14.65
C GLU A 139 -14.13 -17.08 13.22
N GLY A 140 -14.85 -17.66 12.25
CA GLY A 140 -14.81 -17.20 10.86
C GLY A 140 -15.59 -15.89 10.66
N PRO A 141 -15.37 -15.19 9.53
CA PRO A 141 -16.09 -13.96 9.22
C PRO A 141 -17.61 -14.18 9.08
N PRO A 142 -18.44 -13.17 9.39
CA PRO A 142 -19.86 -13.19 9.07
C PRO A 142 -20.08 -13.40 7.57
N VAL A 143 -21.30 -13.77 7.16
CA VAL A 143 -21.66 -13.93 5.73
C VAL A 143 -21.30 -12.68 4.93
N GLY A 144 -21.57 -11.52 5.53
CA GLY A 144 -21.20 -10.21 5.05
C GLY A 144 -19.69 -9.93 4.98
N CYS A 145 -18.81 -10.84 5.35
CA CYS A 145 -17.36 -10.71 5.18
C CYS A 145 -16.74 -11.99 4.57
N ARG A 146 -17.51 -12.71 3.76
CA ARG A 146 -16.97 -13.85 3.00
C ARG A 146 -16.43 -13.41 1.64
N PRO A 147 -15.44 -14.12 1.09
CA PRO A 147 -15.07 -14.01 -0.32
C PRO A 147 -16.32 -14.05 -1.21
N ARG A 148 -16.38 -13.21 -2.24
CA ARG A 148 -17.44 -13.29 -3.25
C ARG A 148 -17.37 -14.65 -3.96
N ALA A 149 -18.51 -15.16 -4.43
CA ALA A 149 -18.59 -16.47 -5.08
C ALA A 149 -17.51 -16.63 -6.16
N GLY A 150 -16.68 -17.67 -6.03
CA GLY A 150 -15.41 -17.83 -6.74
C GLY A 150 -14.33 -18.34 -5.78
N ALA A 151 -13.19 -18.81 -6.29
CA ALA A 151 -12.10 -19.40 -5.51
C ALA A 151 -11.31 -18.37 -4.65
N GLY A 152 -12.00 -17.47 -3.96
CA GLY A 152 -11.40 -16.50 -3.06
C GLY A 152 -11.01 -17.11 -1.71
N SER A 153 -9.98 -16.55 -1.07
CA SER A 153 -9.48 -16.98 0.23
C SER A 153 -9.86 -16.01 1.35
N ILE A 154 -10.06 -16.56 2.55
CA ILE A 154 -10.04 -15.83 3.82
C ILE A 154 -8.58 -15.77 4.28
N ASP A 155 -8.17 -14.64 4.85
CA ASP A 155 -6.80 -14.34 5.26
C ASP A 155 -5.80 -14.46 4.11
N ALA A 156 -6.15 -13.82 2.98
CA ALA A 156 -5.41 -13.87 1.73
C ALA A 156 -4.03 -13.16 1.73
N VAL A 157 -3.42 -12.99 2.90
CA VAL A 157 -2.04 -12.51 3.02
C VAL A 157 -1.11 -13.71 2.82
N PRO A 158 -0.28 -13.73 1.77
CA PRO A 158 0.59 -14.86 1.46
C PRO A 158 1.49 -15.27 2.64
N GLU A 159 1.89 -16.54 2.69
CA GLU A 159 2.91 -17.00 3.64
C GLU A 159 4.20 -16.19 3.52
N GLY A 160 4.86 -15.95 4.65
CA GLY A 160 6.04 -15.10 4.73
C GLY A 160 5.76 -13.60 4.79
N ILE A 161 4.51 -13.16 4.60
CA ILE A 161 4.07 -11.77 4.85
C ILE A 161 3.29 -11.72 6.17
N ASN A 162 3.74 -10.87 7.09
CA ASN A 162 3.19 -10.79 8.44
C ASN A 162 2.06 -9.77 8.60
N GLY A 163 1.76 -8.99 7.57
CA GLY A 163 0.71 -7.99 7.60
C GLY A 163 0.70 -7.06 6.40
N ILE A 164 -0.15 -6.04 6.48
CA ILE A 164 -0.33 -4.98 5.48
C ILE A 164 -0.23 -3.64 6.20
N LEU A 165 0.68 -2.78 5.76
CA LEU A 165 0.79 -1.37 6.12
C LEU A 165 0.15 -0.55 5.01
N GLY A 166 -1.14 -0.23 5.20
CA GLY A 166 -1.93 0.60 4.30
C GLY A 166 -1.61 2.08 4.45
N VAL A 167 -0.97 2.65 3.43
CA VAL A 167 -0.54 4.06 3.36
C VAL A 167 -1.24 4.84 2.24
N ALA A 168 -2.40 4.38 1.77
CA ALA A 168 -3.22 5.15 0.85
C ALA A 168 -3.42 6.58 1.39
N PRO A 169 -3.57 7.58 0.50
CA PRO A 169 -3.64 9.00 0.85
C PRO A 169 -5.02 9.39 1.43
N LEU A 170 -5.45 8.63 2.43
CA LEU A 170 -6.66 8.78 3.24
C LEU A 170 -6.21 8.82 4.69
N ARG A 171 -6.78 9.74 5.49
CA ARG A 171 -6.50 9.75 6.94
C ARG A 171 -7.11 8.53 7.62
N ASN A 172 -8.38 8.25 7.32
CA ASN A 172 -9.11 7.14 7.90
C ASN A 172 -9.81 6.29 6.83
N THR A 173 -10.08 5.03 7.15
CA THR A 173 -10.68 4.06 6.22
C THR A 173 -12.05 4.49 5.71
N CYS A 174 -12.89 5.10 6.55
CA CYS A 174 -14.24 5.53 6.17
C CYS A 174 -14.24 6.83 5.35
N SER A 175 -13.13 7.58 5.32
CA SER A 175 -12.99 8.82 4.53
C SER A 175 -13.16 8.64 3.02
N LYS A 176 -13.07 7.40 2.51
CA LYS A 176 -13.34 7.08 1.10
C LYS A 176 -14.83 7.06 0.75
N TYR A 177 -15.71 6.99 1.73
CA TYR A 177 -17.15 6.98 1.54
C TYR A 177 -17.73 8.39 1.68
N ALA A 178 -18.98 8.58 1.23
CA ALA A 178 -19.68 9.85 1.35
C ALA A 178 -19.72 10.29 2.83
N ASP A 179 -19.40 11.56 3.06
CA ASP A 179 -19.40 12.20 4.39
C ASP A 179 -18.49 11.52 5.43
N GLY A 180 -17.56 10.65 5.00
CA GLY A 180 -16.71 9.87 5.90
C GLY A 180 -17.44 8.75 6.65
N VAL A 181 -18.62 8.33 6.18
CA VAL A 181 -19.45 7.32 6.85
C VAL A 181 -19.31 5.97 6.16
N CYS A 182 -18.85 4.96 6.89
CA CYS A 182 -18.75 3.60 6.39
C CYS A 182 -20.15 3.00 6.16
N PRO A 183 -20.34 2.17 5.11
CA PRO A 183 -21.57 1.43 4.95
C PRO A 183 -21.74 0.45 6.11
N THR A 184 -22.97 0.29 6.60
CA THR A 184 -23.31 -0.57 7.74
C THR A 184 -24.16 -1.77 7.34
N SER A 185 -24.52 -1.91 6.07
CA SER A 185 -25.19 -3.12 5.57
C SER A 185 -24.18 -4.27 5.56
N ASP A 186 -24.54 -5.42 6.11
CA ASP A 186 -23.58 -6.52 6.34
C ASP A 186 -22.81 -6.92 5.08
N ASP A 187 -23.44 -6.89 3.91
CA ASP A 187 -22.84 -7.24 2.62
C ASP A 187 -21.73 -6.28 2.15
N LEU A 188 -21.74 -5.04 2.63
CA LEU A 188 -20.81 -3.97 2.27
C LEU A 188 -19.98 -3.46 3.45
N ALA A 189 -20.36 -3.81 4.69
CA ALA A 189 -19.75 -3.30 5.90
C ALA A 189 -18.27 -3.69 5.97
N PRO A 190 -17.38 -2.70 6.23
CA PRO A 190 -15.99 -2.96 6.54
C PRO A 190 -15.78 -3.18 8.05
N TYR A 191 -16.68 -2.71 8.91
CA TYR A 191 -16.60 -2.88 10.37
C TYR A 191 -17.81 -3.63 10.90
N PHE A 192 -17.56 -4.46 11.90
CA PHE A 192 -18.58 -5.25 12.56
C PHE A 192 -18.43 -5.12 14.07
N GLU A 193 -19.55 -5.13 14.78
CA GLU A 193 -19.62 -5.19 16.24
C GLU A 193 -20.39 -6.44 16.67
N ARG A 194 -20.03 -7.02 17.81
CA ARG A 194 -20.80 -8.11 18.41
C ARG A 194 -22.09 -7.57 19.02
N ARG A 195 -23.23 -8.06 18.53
CA ARG A 195 -24.54 -7.78 19.12
C ARG A 195 -25.07 -9.02 19.84
N PRO A 196 -25.58 -8.89 21.07
CA PRO A 196 -26.25 -9.98 21.75
C PRO A 196 -27.40 -10.52 20.89
N THR A 197 -27.53 -11.83 20.80
CA THR A 197 -28.68 -12.49 20.16
C THR A 197 -29.37 -13.41 21.16
N ASN A 198 -30.68 -13.58 21.00
CA ASN A 198 -31.47 -14.45 21.86
C ASN A 198 -31.15 -15.94 21.63
N ASP A 199 -30.51 -16.26 20.49
CA ASP A 199 -30.24 -17.62 20.03
C ASP A 199 -28.77 -18.04 20.23
N ASP A 200 -28.03 -17.34 21.08
CA ASP A 200 -26.62 -17.65 21.35
C ASP A 200 -26.41 -18.30 22.73
N PRO A 201 -26.30 -19.64 22.79
CA PRO A 201 -26.15 -20.39 24.04
C PRO A 201 -24.79 -20.15 24.74
N PHE A 202 -23.83 -19.48 24.08
CA PHE A 202 -22.51 -19.20 24.64
C PHE A 202 -22.28 -17.70 24.92
N GLY A 203 -23.22 -16.83 24.58
CA GLY A 203 -23.20 -15.40 24.90
C GLY A 203 -22.10 -14.58 24.20
N PHE A 204 -21.56 -15.08 23.11
CA PHE A 204 -20.65 -14.42 22.17
C PHE A 204 -21.31 -13.31 21.32
N GLY A 205 -22.60 -13.37 21.00
CA GLY A 205 -23.30 -12.48 20.06
C GLY A 205 -23.01 -12.78 18.59
N GLU A 206 -23.75 -12.12 17.69
CA GLU A 206 -23.52 -12.16 16.24
C GLU A 206 -22.83 -10.88 15.75
N TRP A 207 -22.01 -11.01 14.71
CA TRP A 207 -21.38 -9.87 14.04
C TRP A 207 -22.39 -9.13 13.17
N ALA A 208 -22.57 -7.85 13.43
CA ALA A 208 -23.41 -6.97 12.62
C ALA A 208 -22.62 -5.75 12.15
N GLY A 209 -22.85 -5.33 10.90
CA GLY A 209 -22.25 -4.15 10.31
C GLY A 209 -22.51 -2.90 11.15
N VAL A 210 -21.47 -2.09 11.34
CA VAL A 210 -21.50 -0.90 12.20
C VAL A 210 -20.64 0.22 11.63
N GLN A 211 -20.96 1.45 12.00
CA GLN A 211 -20.03 2.57 11.91
C GLN A 211 -19.09 2.48 13.12
N PRO A 212 -17.77 2.30 12.96
CA PRO A 212 -16.87 2.24 14.10
C PRO A 212 -16.84 3.60 14.82
N PRO A 213 -16.69 3.62 16.15
CA PRO A 213 -16.28 4.83 16.84
C PRO A 213 -14.88 5.27 16.36
N PRO A 214 -14.54 6.58 16.39
CA PRO A 214 -13.29 7.09 15.82
C PRO A 214 -12.01 6.40 16.35
N ALA A 215 -12.00 5.96 17.60
CA ALA A 215 -10.84 5.28 18.21
C ALA A 215 -10.59 3.86 17.69
N PHE A 216 -11.57 3.25 17.01
CA PHE A 216 -11.53 1.90 16.44
C PHE A 216 -11.66 1.92 14.91
N GLU A 217 -11.68 3.10 14.29
CA GLU A 217 -11.54 3.23 12.85
C GLU A 217 -10.05 3.12 12.46
N LEU A 218 -9.71 2.16 11.61
CA LEU A 218 -8.37 2.03 11.04
C LEU A 218 -8.01 3.31 10.29
N SER A 219 -6.86 3.86 10.63
CA SER A 219 -6.30 5.09 10.05
C SER A 219 -4.96 4.82 9.40
N ASN A 220 -4.58 5.64 8.42
CA ASN A 220 -3.22 5.60 7.88
C ASN A 220 -2.25 5.91 9.04
N PRO A 221 -1.35 4.99 9.42
CA PRO A 221 -0.51 5.18 10.60
C PRO A 221 0.35 6.44 10.54
N VAL A 222 0.72 6.87 9.33
CA VAL A 222 1.50 8.08 9.07
C VAL A 222 0.75 9.32 9.53
N ALA A 223 -0.57 9.38 9.36
CA ALA A 223 -1.40 10.52 9.78
C ALA A 223 -1.35 10.78 11.29
N SER A 224 -0.96 9.77 12.08
CA SER A 224 -0.87 9.81 13.55
C SER A 224 0.56 9.93 14.07
N LEU A 225 1.56 10.09 13.20
CA LEU A 225 2.93 10.37 13.58
C LEU A 225 3.11 11.81 14.08
N PRO A 226 4.23 12.11 14.76
CA PRO A 226 4.61 13.47 15.13
C PRO A 226 4.57 14.44 13.95
N SER A 227 4.35 15.71 14.29
CA SER A 227 4.42 16.83 13.33
C SER A 227 5.69 16.76 12.48
N LYS A 228 5.54 17.07 11.18
CA LYS A 228 6.56 16.98 10.10
C LYS A 228 6.80 15.58 9.53
N SER A 229 6.16 14.56 10.09
CA SER A 229 6.21 13.18 9.56
C SER A 229 4.82 12.64 9.25
N ASN A 230 3.79 13.48 9.28
CA ASN A 230 2.38 13.10 9.30
C ASN A 230 1.51 13.68 8.17
N ASP A 231 2.13 14.35 7.21
CA ASP A 231 1.51 14.90 6.01
C ASP A 231 1.52 13.93 4.82
N GLY A 232 2.12 12.74 4.97
CA GLY A 232 2.09 11.67 3.98
C GLY A 232 3.42 10.94 3.87
N VAL A 233 3.63 10.25 2.75
CA VAL A 233 4.85 9.48 2.49
C VAL A 233 5.45 9.78 1.12
N VAL A 234 6.77 9.67 1.01
CA VAL A 234 7.47 9.61 -0.28
C VAL A 234 8.09 8.23 -0.44
N LEU A 235 7.67 7.50 -1.46
CA LEU A 235 8.27 6.23 -1.83
C LEU A 235 9.26 6.44 -2.96
N ARG A 236 10.54 6.15 -2.71
CA ARG A 236 11.59 6.11 -3.73
C ARG A 236 12.03 4.67 -3.91
N MET A 237 11.81 4.12 -5.10
CA MET A 237 12.31 2.79 -5.44
C MET A 237 13.53 2.92 -6.35
N ASP A 238 14.53 2.10 -6.10
CA ASP A 238 15.68 2.02 -7.00
C ASP A 238 15.23 1.45 -8.35
N PRO A 239 15.86 1.85 -9.47
CA PRO A 239 15.67 1.17 -10.74
C PRO A 239 16.15 -0.28 -10.62
N ILE A 240 15.51 -1.21 -11.32
CA ILE A 240 16.00 -2.59 -11.33
C ILE A 240 17.19 -2.70 -12.27
N ASP A 241 18.36 -2.98 -11.69
CA ASP A 241 19.60 -3.20 -12.43
C ASP A 241 20.02 -4.68 -12.45
N ALA A 242 21.14 -4.98 -13.11
CA ALA A 242 21.69 -6.33 -13.17
C ALA A 242 22.08 -6.89 -11.79
N THR A 243 22.39 -6.02 -10.83
CA THR A 243 22.76 -6.42 -9.46
C THR A 243 21.54 -6.92 -8.70
N ALA A 244 20.45 -6.16 -8.71
CA ALA A 244 19.17 -6.52 -8.10
C ALA A 244 18.61 -7.80 -8.70
N LEU A 245 18.76 -7.98 -10.02
CA LEU A 245 18.38 -9.22 -10.70
C LEU A 245 19.19 -10.43 -10.25
N LYS A 246 20.50 -10.25 -10.11
CA LYS A 246 21.40 -11.33 -9.68
C LYS A 246 21.18 -11.71 -8.22
N SER A 247 20.88 -10.76 -7.35
CA SER A 247 20.56 -11.01 -5.94
C SER A 247 19.13 -11.52 -5.73
N GLY A 248 18.24 -11.28 -6.70
CA GLY A 248 16.81 -11.56 -6.58
C GLY A 248 16.08 -10.58 -5.66
N VAL A 249 16.67 -9.40 -5.37
CA VAL A 249 16.13 -8.41 -4.42
C VAL A 249 16.31 -6.99 -4.96
N ALA A 250 15.24 -6.20 -4.93
CA ALA A 250 15.29 -4.75 -5.13
C ALA A 250 15.15 -4.00 -3.80
N SER A 251 15.61 -2.76 -3.79
CA SER A 251 15.58 -1.88 -2.63
C SER A 251 14.87 -0.56 -2.92
N GLY A 252 14.43 0.09 -1.85
CA GLY A 252 13.85 1.41 -1.89
C GLY A 252 13.81 2.02 -0.49
N THR A 253 13.21 3.19 -0.39
CA THR A 253 13.03 3.91 0.86
C THR A 253 11.66 4.55 0.90
N LEU A 254 10.95 4.32 2.01
CA LEU A 254 9.74 5.03 2.38
C LEU A 254 10.14 6.16 3.33
N PHE A 255 10.06 7.38 2.85
CA PHE A 255 10.31 8.57 3.64
C PHE A 255 9.01 9.07 4.26
N LEU A 256 9.04 9.36 5.57
CA LEU A 256 7.90 9.85 6.33
C LEU A 256 7.87 11.39 6.30
N GLY A 257 6.70 11.92 6.00
CA GLY A 257 6.38 13.33 5.84
C GLY A 257 6.84 13.95 4.51
N VAL A 258 5.93 14.47 3.68
CA VAL A 258 6.25 14.84 2.30
C VAL A 258 6.94 16.20 2.19
N GLU A 259 6.47 17.20 2.92
CA GLU A 259 6.96 18.59 2.83
C GLU A 259 8.48 18.66 3.01
N ARG A 260 9.01 17.98 4.02
CA ARG A 260 10.45 17.98 4.35
C ARG A 260 11.35 17.31 3.31
N TRP A 261 10.78 16.44 2.48
CA TRP A 261 11.53 15.69 1.46
C TRP A 261 11.32 16.23 0.06
N THR A 262 10.32 17.10 -0.15
CA THR A 262 9.94 17.58 -1.47
C THR A 262 11.12 18.21 -2.20
N ASP A 263 11.78 19.21 -1.59
CA ASP A 263 12.92 19.91 -2.22
C ASP A 263 14.15 19.02 -2.43
N LYS A 264 14.31 17.96 -1.61
CA LYS A 264 15.47 17.06 -1.67
C LYS A 264 15.32 15.95 -2.70
N LEU A 265 14.10 15.43 -2.87
CA LEU A 265 13.84 14.24 -3.67
C LEU A 265 13.22 14.57 -5.03
N PHE A 266 12.68 15.77 -5.21
CA PHE A 266 12.09 16.20 -6.47
C PHE A 266 12.92 17.38 -7.04
N GLU A 267 13.78 17.07 -8.01
CA GLU A 267 14.71 18.04 -8.64
C GLU A 267 14.04 19.28 -9.25
N ARG A 268 12.76 19.16 -9.59
CA ARG A 268 11.86 20.24 -10.02
C ARG A 268 10.54 20.04 -9.31
N THR A 269 9.84 21.11 -8.97
CA THR A 269 8.49 21.02 -8.40
C THR A 269 7.58 20.26 -9.38
N PRO A 270 7.22 19.01 -9.07
CA PRO A 270 6.40 18.21 -9.96
C PRO A 270 4.96 18.72 -9.94
N ASP A 271 4.19 18.35 -10.96
CA ASP A 271 2.78 18.71 -11.01
C ASP A 271 2.02 18.03 -9.87
N ARG A 272 1.24 18.80 -9.11
CA ARG A 272 0.30 18.27 -8.12
C ARG A 272 -0.83 17.55 -8.86
N ILE A 273 -0.89 16.23 -8.72
CA ILE A 273 -1.97 15.40 -9.25
C ILE A 273 -3.04 15.27 -8.14
N PRO A 274 -4.20 15.92 -8.26
CA PRO A 274 -5.19 15.92 -7.18
C PRO A 274 -5.82 14.54 -6.96
N LEU A 275 -6.00 14.15 -5.69
CA LEU A 275 -6.74 12.96 -5.29
C LEU A 275 -8.16 13.35 -4.91
N ARG A 276 -9.17 12.78 -5.57
CA ARG A 276 -10.58 13.02 -5.25
C ARG A 276 -11.07 11.91 -4.31
N ALA A 277 -10.95 12.14 -3.00
CA ALA A 277 -11.51 11.35 -1.91
C ALA A 277 -11.04 9.88 -1.73
N ALA A 278 -10.52 9.20 -2.76
CA ALA A 278 -9.77 7.93 -2.71
C ALA A 278 -9.35 7.52 -4.14
N PRO A 279 -8.35 6.63 -4.32
CA PRO A 279 -8.19 5.94 -5.59
C PRO A 279 -9.49 5.22 -6.03
N PRO A 280 -9.76 5.13 -7.34
CA PRO A 280 -8.83 5.43 -8.43
C PRO A 280 -8.80 6.89 -8.88
N LEU A 281 -7.66 7.27 -9.46
CA LEU A 281 -7.38 8.53 -10.12
C LEU A 281 -7.97 8.57 -11.53
N ASP A 282 -8.29 9.77 -12.00
CA ASP A 282 -8.57 10.00 -13.41
C ASP A 282 -7.24 10.06 -14.18
N ALA A 283 -7.08 9.12 -15.12
CA ALA A 283 -5.92 9.04 -16.00
C ALA A 283 -6.35 8.82 -17.46
N ALA A 284 -5.38 8.90 -18.36
CA ALA A 284 -5.58 8.55 -19.74
C ALA A 284 -4.33 7.93 -20.36
N ILE A 285 -4.55 7.09 -21.37
CA ILE A 285 -3.51 6.49 -22.20
C ILE A 285 -3.60 7.13 -23.59
N ALA A 286 -2.47 7.59 -24.13
CA ALA A 286 -2.42 8.29 -25.43
C ALA A 286 -1.41 7.64 -26.39
N MET A 287 -1.83 6.63 -27.14
CA MET A 287 -0.98 6.03 -28.17
C MET A 287 -0.95 6.90 -29.44
N PRO A 288 0.17 6.92 -30.22
CA PRO A 288 0.32 7.78 -31.40
C PRO A 288 -0.82 7.72 -32.43
N ASP A 289 -1.48 6.56 -32.57
CA ASP A 289 -2.54 6.32 -33.56
C ASP A 289 -3.91 6.02 -32.95
N LEU A 290 -4.08 6.21 -31.63
CA LEU A 290 -5.34 5.98 -30.94
C LEU A 290 -5.86 7.27 -30.31
N ALA A 291 -7.19 7.39 -30.27
CA ALA A 291 -7.82 8.41 -29.47
C ALA A 291 -7.42 8.24 -27.99
N LEU A 292 -7.30 9.37 -27.29
CA LEU A 292 -7.06 9.42 -25.85
C LEU A 292 -8.09 8.54 -25.13
N THR A 293 -7.66 7.44 -24.51
CA THR A 293 -8.55 6.57 -23.75
C THR A 293 -8.54 6.99 -22.29
N ARG A 294 -9.71 7.37 -21.76
CA ARG A 294 -9.88 7.65 -20.33
C ARG A 294 -9.87 6.33 -19.55
N VAL A 295 -9.14 6.29 -18.45
CA VAL A 295 -9.06 5.12 -17.55
C VAL A 295 -9.12 5.58 -16.09
N ARG A 296 -9.58 4.67 -15.23
CA ARG A 296 -9.49 4.80 -13.77
C ARG A 296 -8.20 4.10 -13.33
N ALA A 297 -7.28 4.86 -12.75
CA ALA A 297 -5.95 4.37 -12.38
C ALA A 297 -5.80 4.15 -10.87
N TRP A 298 -5.36 2.96 -10.46
CA TRP A 298 -4.92 2.66 -9.11
C TRP A 298 -3.39 2.66 -9.07
N LEU A 299 -2.79 3.33 -8.09
CA LEU A 299 -1.36 3.19 -7.76
C LEU A 299 -1.28 2.36 -6.49
N ASP A 300 -0.91 1.10 -6.64
CA ASP A 300 -1.10 0.08 -5.60
C ASP A 300 0.16 -0.76 -5.44
N THR A 301 1.04 -0.36 -4.53
CA THR A 301 2.23 -1.13 -4.18
C THR A 301 1.92 -2.50 -3.55
N GLY A 302 0.70 -2.70 -3.05
CA GLY A 302 0.22 -3.99 -2.55
C GLY A 302 0.02 -5.02 -3.68
N SER A 303 -0.04 -4.56 -4.93
CA SER A 303 -0.18 -5.40 -6.12
C SER A 303 1.17 -5.64 -6.79
N ALA A 304 1.46 -6.91 -7.07
CA ALA A 304 2.70 -7.34 -7.74
C ALA A 304 2.69 -7.09 -9.26
N ASP A 305 1.51 -6.80 -9.80
CA ASP A 305 1.20 -6.81 -11.23
C ASP A 305 0.70 -5.45 -11.71
N ILE A 306 0.77 -5.25 -13.02
CA ILE A 306 0.02 -4.23 -13.76
C ILE A 306 -1.28 -4.87 -14.25
N VAL A 307 -2.39 -4.15 -14.21
CA VAL A 307 -3.61 -4.51 -14.95
C VAL A 307 -3.86 -3.42 -15.96
N ALA A 308 -3.85 -3.75 -17.25
CA ALA A 308 -4.07 -2.78 -18.32
C ALA A 308 -5.38 -3.07 -19.07
N PRO A 309 -5.98 -2.07 -19.73
CA PRO A 309 -7.16 -2.30 -20.55
C PRO A 309 -6.91 -3.31 -21.68
N ALA A 310 -7.88 -4.19 -21.93
CA ALA A 310 -7.75 -5.30 -22.88
C ALA A 310 -7.40 -4.87 -24.31
N GLN A 311 -7.77 -3.66 -24.71
CA GLN A 311 -7.43 -3.10 -26.02
C GLN A 311 -5.93 -2.84 -26.24
N TYR A 312 -5.13 -2.86 -25.16
CA TYR A 312 -3.68 -2.69 -25.20
C TYR A 312 -2.92 -4.01 -25.10
N ASP A 313 -3.60 -5.18 -25.11
CA ASP A 313 -2.96 -6.50 -25.12
C ASP A 313 -2.12 -6.66 -26.40
N PRO A 314 -0.77 -6.67 -26.32
CA PRO A 314 0.07 -6.85 -27.49
C PRO A 314 -0.09 -8.28 -28.02
N GLN A 315 -0.89 -8.44 -29.08
CA GLN A 315 -1.06 -9.74 -29.70
C GLN A 315 0.24 -10.20 -30.37
N PRO A 316 0.70 -11.45 -30.17
CA PRO A 316 1.86 -11.98 -30.88
C PRO A 316 1.66 -11.91 -32.39
N GLN A 317 2.65 -11.38 -33.12
CA GLN A 317 2.70 -11.53 -34.57
C GLN A 317 3.24 -12.91 -34.99
N SER A 318 3.94 -13.61 -34.10
CA SER A 318 4.37 -15.00 -34.25
C SER A 318 4.60 -15.66 -32.87
N ALA A 319 4.70 -17.00 -32.83
CA ALA A 319 4.87 -17.77 -31.60
C ALA A 319 6.19 -17.51 -30.84
N SER A 320 7.15 -16.81 -31.44
CA SER A 320 8.50 -16.60 -30.91
C SER A 320 8.82 -15.17 -30.49
N ALA A 321 7.90 -14.19 -30.67
CA ALA A 321 8.10 -12.83 -30.21
C ALA A 321 6.76 -12.15 -29.86
N VAL A 322 6.47 -11.99 -28.57
CA VAL A 322 5.46 -11.02 -28.13
C VAL A 322 6.18 -9.69 -27.87
N PRO A 323 5.82 -8.59 -28.54
CA PRO A 323 6.44 -7.30 -28.26
C PRO A 323 5.99 -6.75 -26.91
N SER A 324 6.91 -6.14 -26.16
CA SER A 324 6.55 -5.24 -25.05
C SER A 324 5.96 -3.96 -25.64
N LEU A 325 4.85 -3.49 -25.08
CA LEU A 325 4.24 -2.22 -25.45
C LEU A 325 4.53 -1.19 -24.35
N GLN A 326 4.96 0.01 -24.73
CA GLN A 326 5.13 1.09 -23.77
C GLN A 326 3.91 2.02 -23.81
N LEU A 327 3.15 2.05 -22.72
CA LEU A 327 1.95 2.87 -22.57
C LEU A 327 2.31 4.24 -21.98
N PRO A 328 2.07 5.36 -22.69
CA PRO A 328 2.18 6.70 -22.13
C PRO A 328 0.93 7.03 -21.31
N VAL A 329 1.09 7.09 -19.98
CA VAL A 329 0.03 7.39 -19.03
C VAL A 329 0.08 8.86 -18.61
N PHE A 330 -1.06 9.53 -18.63
CA PHE A 330 -1.23 10.90 -18.19
C PHE A 330 -2.24 10.98 -17.04
N PHE A 331 -1.87 11.63 -15.94
CA PHE A 331 -2.79 11.89 -14.83
C PHE A 331 -3.42 13.28 -14.91
N ALA A 332 -4.54 13.47 -14.19
CA ALA A 332 -5.26 14.74 -14.07
C ALA A 332 -5.80 15.30 -15.41
N CYS A 333 -5.92 14.46 -16.43
CA CYS A 333 -6.08 14.87 -17.83
C CYS A 333 -7.54 15.10 -18.28
N CYS A 334 -8.56 14.77 -17.47
CA CYS A 334 -9.96 14.77 -17.91
C CYS A 334 -10.90 15.57 -16.99
N GLY A 335 -11.56 16.57 -17.57
CA GLY A 335 -12.83 17.14 -17.14
C GLY A 335 -13.69 17.30 -18.39
N ASP A 336 -15.00 17.41 -18.23
CA ASP A 336 -15.91 17.28 -19.38
C ASP A 336 -15.84 18.42 -20.41
N ASP A 337 -15.28 19.59 -20.07
CA ASP A 337 -15.28 20.75 -21.01
C ASP A 337 -14.01 21.62 -21.06
N LYS A 338 -12.90 21.29 -20.37
CA LYS A 338 -11.64 22.05 -20.48
C LYS A 338 -10.41 21.13 -20.38
N PRO A 339 -9.33 21.38 -21.16
CA PRO A 339 -8.08 20.66 -20.99
C PRO A 339 -7.48 21.02 -19.63
N LYS A 340 -7.62 20.12 -18.65
CA LYS A 340 -6.84 20.19 -17.41
C LYS A 340 -5.37 19.94 -17.75
N LYS A 341 -4.47 20.54 -16.95
CA LYS A 341 -3.04 20.29 -17.00
C LYS A 341 -2.79 18.78 -16.93
N ARG A 342 -2.10 18.22 -17.93
CA ARG A 342 -1.75 16.79 -17.96
C ARG A 342 -0.41 16.62 -17.25
N SER A 343 -0.36 15.74 -16.25
CA SER A 343 0.91 15.30 -15.67
C SER A 343 1.37 14.04 -16.39
N GLY A 344 2.56 14.07 -17.01
CA GLY A 344 3.11 12.97 -17.82
C GLY A 344 3.65 13.42 -19.18
N PRO A 345 3.94 12.49 -20.11
CA PRO A 345 3.66 11.06 -20.01
C PRO A 345 4.55 10.34 -18.98
N TYR A 346 3.95 9.41 -18.24
CA TYR A 346 4.67 8.38 -17.50
C TYR A 346 4.58 7.09 -18.29
N PHE A 347 5.72 6.56 -18.71
CA PHE A 347 5.76 5.35 -19.51
C PHE A 347 5.62 4.10 -18.64
N VAL A 348 4.78 3.17 -19.09
CA VAL A 348 4.53 1.88 -18.44
C VAL A 348 4.75 0.78 -19.46
N ASP A 349 5.74 -0.08 -19.22
CA ASP A 349 5.98 -1.22 -20.09
C ASP A 349 4.99 -2.33 -19.73
N VAL A 350 4.26 -2.82 -20.73
CA VAL A 350 3.30 -3.92 -20.57
C VAL A 350 3.62 -5.06 -21.53
N ALA A 351 3.46 -6.28 -21.06
CA ALA A 351 3.56 -7.50 -21.85
C ALA A 351 2.66 -8.59 -21.27
N LYS A 352 2.21 -9.53 -22.11
CA LYS A 352 1.30 -10.59 -21.69
C LYS A 352 2.02 -11.62 -20.81
N THR A 353 1.47 -11.87 -19.62
CA THR A 353 1.93 -12.92 -18.69
C THR A 353 1.97 -14.29 -19.36
N GLY A 354 3.06 -15.04 -19.17
CA GLY A 354 3.26 -16.37 -19.76
C GLY A 354 3.77 -16.37 -21.22
N SER A 355 4.06 -15.20 -21.81
CA SER A 355 4.72 -15.13 -23.10
C SER A 355 6.22 -15.45 -23.02
N ALA A 356 6.76 -16.10 -24.05
CA ALA A 356 8.21 -16.35 -24.19
C ALA A 356 9.06 -15.06 -24.27
N ALA A 357 8.43 -13.88 -24.39
CA ALA A 357 9.10 -12.59 -24.30
C ALA A 357 9.54 -12.23 -22.87
N ILE A 358 9.03 -12.95 -21.87
CA ILE A 358 9.43 -12.87 -20.46
C ILE A 358 10.62 -13.81 -20.19
N ASP A 359 10.91 -14.77 -21.07
CA ASP A 359 12.15 -15.56 -20.96
C ASP A 359 13.35 -14.68 -21.34
N GLY A 360 14.11 -14.26 -20.33
CA GLY A 360 15.32 -13.45 -20.48
C GLY A 360 15.12 -11.93 -20.41
N ARG A 361 13.88 -11.44 -20.34
CA ARG A 361 13.56 -10.07 -19.90
C ARG A 361 12.97 -10.15 -18.51
N PRO A 362 13.25 -9.20 -17.62
CA PRO A 362 13.04 -9.54 -16.26
C PRO A 362 11.55 -9.37 -15.88
N PRO A 363 10.87 -10.45 -15.48
CA PRO A 363 9.44 -10.49 -15.18
C PRO A 363 8.93 -9.49 -14.13
N HIS A 364 9.82 -8.83 -13.40
CA HIS A 364 9.50 -7.81 -12.41
C HIS A 364 8.94 -6.50 -13.02
N ALA A 365 9.09 -6.27 -14.33
CA ALA A 365 8.71 -5.01 -14.98
C ALA A 365 7.37 -5.06 -15.73
N GLN A 366 6.78 -6.23 -15.94
CA GLN A 366 5.75 -6.41 -16.99
C GLN A 366 4.67 -7.44 -16.68
N ALA A 367 4.53 -7.91 -15.43
CA ALA A 367 3.45 -8.85 -15.10
C ALA A 367 2.09 -8.16 -15.33
N THR A 368 1.50 -8.37 -16.51
CA THR A 368 0.34 -7.60 -16.97
C THR A 368 -0.81 -8.56 -17.26
N SER A 369 -1.89 -8.45 -16.49
CA SER A 369 -3.18 -8.94 -16.94
C SER A 369 -3.86 -7.86 -17.78
N PHE A 370 -4.60 -8.28 -18.80
CA PHE A 370 -5.32 -7.40 -19.70
C PHE A 370 -6.81 -7.59 -19.48
N GLU A 371 -7.46 -6.61 -18.86
CA GLU A 371 -8.82 -6.73 -18.33
C GLU A 371 -9.64 -5.47 -18.57
N GLY A 372 -10.94 -5.64 -18.87
CA GLY A 372 -11.87 -4.53 -19.05
C GLY A 372 -11.44 -3.49 -20.09
N LYS A 373 -12.14 -2.36 -20.14
CA LYS A 373 -11.79 -1.23 -21.02
C LYS A 373 -11.25 -0.01 -20.28
N ASP A 374 -11.56 0.10 -18.97
CA ASP A 374 -11.44 1.37 -18.25
C ASP A 374 -10.60 1.23 -16.96
N VAL A 375 -9.97 0.09 -16.73
CA VAL A 375 -9.20 -0.22 -15.52
C VAL A 375 -7.70 -0.16 -15.82
N LEU A 376 -6.98 0.60 -15.02
CA LEU A 376 -5.51 0.60 -15.00
C LEU A 376 -5.04 0.40 -13.56
N LEU A 377 -4.51 -0.77 -13.23
CA LEU A 377 -3.81 -0.98 -11.96
C LEU A 377 -2.31 -0.86 -12.21
N LEU A 378 -1.66 0.06 -11.53
CA LEU A 378 -0.23 0.27 -11.55
C LEU A 378 0.35 -0.28 -10.25
N GLY A 379 0.74 -1.57 -10.28
CA GLY A 379 1.40 -2.23 -9.16
C GLY A 379 2.87 -1.88 -9.05
N MET A 380 3.61 -2.64 -8.24
CA MET A 380 5.05 -2.43 -8.02
C MET A 380 5.92 -2.21 -9.25
N PRO A 381 5.70 -2.87 -10.41
CA PRO A 381 6.46 -2.58 -11.62
C PRO A 381 6.49 -1.10 -12.02
N PHE A 382 5.42 -0.35 -11.75
CA PHE A 382 5.35 1.09 -12.04
C PHE A 382 6.28 1.91 -11.13
N PHE A 383 6.53 1.46 -9.90
CA PHE A 383 7.24 2.23 -8.89
C PHE A 383 8.76 2.20 -9.09
N TYR A 384 9.32 1.15 -9.70
CA TYR A 384 10.77 1.02 -9.87
C TYR A 384 11.37 2.21 -10.65
N GLY A 385 12.47 2.75 -10.12
CA GLY A 385 13.14 3.93 -10.67
C GLY A 385 12.36 5.24 -10.51
N ARG A 386 11.28 5.28 -9.72
CA ARG A 386 10.47 6.47 -9.47
C ARG A 386 10.53 6.91 -8.03
N THR A 387 10.29 8.20 -7.86
CA THR A 387 9.99 8.84 -6.58
C THR A 387 8.55 9.34 -6.63
N ILE A 388 7.70 8.80 -5.77
CA ILE A 388 6.27 9.09 -5.73
C ILE A 388 5.88 9.53 -4.32
N ALA A 389 5.32 10.73 -4.19
CA ALA A 389 4.74 11.19 -2.94
C ALA A 389 3.24 10.97 -2.92
N PHE A 390 2.74 10.47 -1.79
CA PHE A 390 1.33 10.36 -1.45
C PHE A 390 1.04 11.33 -0.31
N VAL A 391 0.52 12.51 -0.64
CA VAL A 391 0.20 13.55 0.33
C VAL A 391 -1.20 13.36 0.88
N LEU A 392 -1.31 13.34 2.20
CA LEU A 392 -2.58 13.22 2.90
C LEU A 392 -3.39 14.52 2.78
N PRO A 393 -4.73 14.46 2.75
CA PRO A 393 -5.55 15.67 2.91
C PRO A 393 -5.25 16.35 4.23
N GLU A 394 -5.41 17.67 4.30
CA GLU A 394 -5.35 18.40 5.56
C GLU A 394 -6.43 17.88 6.53
N ASP A 395 -6.10 17.87 7.83
CA ASP A 395 -7.09 17.52 8.85
C ASP A 395 -8.14 18.65 8.92
N PRO A 396 -9.43 18.37 8.69
CA PRO A 396 -10.48 19.37 8.83
C PRO A 396 -10.55 20.03 10.21
N LEU A 397 -10.07 19.35 11.26
CA LEU A 397 -10.00 19.91 12.61
C LEU A 397 -8.82 20.88 12.80
N SER A 398 -7.81 20.80 11.92
CA SER A 398 -6.62 21.67 11.97
C SER A 398 -6.83 23.03 11.27
N VAL A 399 -7.91 23.18 10.50
CA VAL A 399 -8.18 24.38 9.70
C VAL A 399 -9.64 24.81 9.86
N SER A 400 -9.89 25.99 10.40
CA SER A 400 -11.25 26.48 10.72
C SER A 400 -11.74 27.63 9.84
N ASP A 401 -10.84 28.29 9.12
CA ASP A 401 -11.07 29.52 8.37
C ASP A 401 -11.15 29.31 6.84
N ARG A 402 -10.82 28.11 6.36
CA ARG A 402 -10.87 27.73 4.94
C ARG A 402 -11.19 26.25 4.77
N THR A 403 -11.53 25.87 3.54
CA THR A 403 -11.67 24.46 3.17
C THR A 403 -10.31 23.75 3.29
N PRO A 404 -10.25 22.57 3.93
CA PRO A 404 -9.03 21.77 4.00
C PRO A 404 -8.51 21.43 2.61
N GLU A 405 -7.20 21.49 2.40
CA GLU A 405 -6.61 21.07 1.14
C GLU A 405 -6.80 19.55 0.93
N PRO A 406 -7.22 19.13 -0.28
CA PRO A 406 -7.30 17.71 -0.60
C PRO A 406 -5.89 17.11 -0.75
N GLY A 407 -5.80 15.80 -0.53
CA GLY A 407 -4.57 15.05 -0.82
C GLY A 407 -4.19 15.13 -2.29
N TYR A 408 -2.92 14.91 -2.58
CA TYR A 408 -2.40 14.90 -3.95
C TYR A 408 -1.19 13.95 -4.10
N LEU A 409 -0.85 13.64 -5.35
CA LEU A 409 0.37 12.92 -5.69
C LEU A 409 1.39 13.85 -6.32
N LEU A 410 2.66 13.52 -6.09
CA LEU A 410 3.79 14.01 -6.85
C LEU A 410 4.50 12.80 -7.45
N ILE A 411 4.88 12.87 -8.73
CA ILE A 411 5.60 11.77 -9.40
C ILE A 411 6.80 12.36 -10.12
N SER A 412 7.99 11.86 -9.81
CA SER A 412 9.24 12.13 -10.53
C SER A 412 9.97 10.84 -10.87
N GLY A 413 10.74 10.87 -11.94
CA GLY A 413 11.48 9.71 -12.43
C GLY A 413 10.62 8.71 -13.21
N GLY A 414 11.30 7.69 -13.71
CA GLY A 414 10.90 6.68 -14.68
C GLY A 414 12.17 6.10 -15.29
N PRO A 415 12.16 4.95 -15.99
CA PRO A 415 13.38 4.38 -16.55
C PRO A 415 14.08 5.44 -17.39
N VAL A 416 15.22 5.91 -16.90
CA VAL A 416 16.21 6.64 -17.67
C VAL A 416 16.80 5.59 -18.60
N GLU A 417 16.70 5.81 -19.91
CA GLU A 417 17.29 4.95 -20.94
C GLU A 417 18.75 4.56 -20.65
#